data_AF-A0A5N5DJK1-F1
#
_entry.id   AF-A0A5N5DJK1-F1
#
_cell.length_a   1.000
_cell.length_b   1.000
_cell.length_c   1.000
_cell.angle_alpha   90.00
_cell.angle_beta   90.00
_cell.angle_gamma   90.00
#
_symmetry.space_group_name_H-M   'P 1'
#
loop_
_entity.id
_entity.type
_entity.pdbx_description
1 polymer ?
#
loop_
_entity_poly.entity_id
_entity_poly.type
_entity_poly.pdbx_seq_one_letter_code
_entity_poly.pdbx_strand_id
1 'polypeptide(L)'
;MAKTKDSAKDPKVKKPYHIKKADLHLDEYIEEQNSKNPSLLVQRAASHLRNSFQFKLYLALQLVAVMIGYGQAMLIVGLLWAMIVNTGKRREGEMSAYSLFNEDVQAIAGSTDMDALERELRTRAL
;
A
#
# COMPACT_ATOMS: atom_id res chain seq x y z
N MET A 1 36.86 42.48 -25.80
CA MET A 1 36.72 41.01 -25.94
C MET A 1 36.24 40.44 -24.62
N ALA A 2 35.07 39.79 -24.59
CA ALA A 2 34.80 38.60 -23.78
C ALA A 2 33.31 38.23 -23.93
N LYS A 3 33.07 37.03 -24.46
CA LYS A 3 31.75 36.45 -24.75
C LYS A 3 31.51 35.39 -23.67
N THR A 4 30.62 35.64 -22.71
CA THR A 4 30.29 34.64 -21.68
C THR A 4 29.19 33.72 -22.23
N LYS A 5 29.61 32.53 -22.69
CA LYS A 5 28.76 31.35 -22.71
C LYS A 5 28.63 30.87 -21.26
N ASP A 6 27.45 30.44 -20.84
CA ASP A 6 27.25 29.02 -20.60
C ASP A 6 25.76 28.68 -20.40
N SER A 7 25.32 27.82 -21.31
CA SER A 7 24.01 27.21 -21.42
C SER A 7 23.72 26.31 -20.21
N ALA A 8 22.66 26.62 -19.47
CA ALA A 8 21.97 25.63 -18.64
C ALA A 8 21.52 24.48 -19.56
N LYS A 9 22.09 23.28 -19.37
CA LYS A 9 21.72 22.09 -20.12
C LYS A 9 20.41 21.57 -19.55
N ASP A 10 19.35 21.62 -20.36
CA ASP A 10 18.08 20.97 -20.05
C ASP A 10 18.28 19.46 -19.81
N PRO A 11 17.56 18.84 -18.86
CA PRO A 11 17.66 17.42 -18.59
C PRO A 11 17.21 16.62 -19.81
N LYS A 12 18.13 15.82 -20.36
CA LYS A 12 17.88 15.01 -21.57
C LYS A 12 16.77 13.98 -21.31
N VAL A 13 15.64 14.16 -21.99
CA VAL A 13 14.53 13.19 -22.05
C VAL A 13 15.06 11.87 -22.60
N LYS A 14 15.03 10.81 -21.76
CA LYS A 14 15.47 9.45 -22.15
C LYS A 14 14.50 8.90 -23.20
N LYS A 15 15.04 8.25 -24.24
CA LYS A 15 14.25 7.60 -25.30
C LYS A 15 13.44 6.41 -24.74
N PRO A 16 12.23 6.13 -25.27
CA PRO A 16 11.27 5.17 -24.69
C PRO A 16 11.75 3.72 -24.52
N TYR A 17 12.84 3.31 -25.20
CA TYR A 17 13.37 1.95 -25.15
C TYR A 17 14.73 1.84 -24.43
N HIS A 18 15.14 2.89 -23.71
CA HIS A 18 16.39 2.92 -22.95
C HIS A 18 16.12 2.76 -21.44
N ILE A 19 15.47 1.65 -21.08
CA ILE A 19 15.29 1.25 -19.68
C ILE A 19 16.55 0.49 -19.26
N LYS A 20 17.31 1.05 -18.31
CA LYS A 20 18.47 0.36 -17.73
C LYS A 20 17.98 -0.67 -16.72
N LYS A 21 18.72 -1.76 -16.50
CA LYS A 21 18.38 -2.74 -15.43
C LYS A 21 18.23 -2.10 -14.05
N ALA A 22 18.93 -1.00 -13.79
CA ALA A 22 18.83 -0.20 -12.57
C ALA A 22 17.57 0.69 -12.50
N ASP A 23 16.95 1.01 -13.64
CA ASP A 23 15.68 1.76 -13.71
C ASP A 23 14.47 0.80 -13.69
N LEU A 24 14.72 -0.51 -13.73
CA LEU A 24 13.70 -1.54 -13.62
C LEU A 24 13.46 -1.79 -12.13
N HIS A 25 12.23 -1.52 -11.65
CA HIS A 25 11.78 -1.68 -10.25
C HIS A 25 11.78 -3.16 -9.79
N LEU A 26 12.94 -3.80 -9.86
CA LEU A 26 13.10 -5.23 -9.59
C LEU A 26 12.91 -5.52 -8.11
N ASP A 27 13.35 -4.62 -7.23
CA ASP A 27 13.21 -4.75 -5.79
C ASP A 27 11.73 -4.73 -5.38
N GLU A 28 10.94 -3.82 -5.94
CA GLU A 28 9.49 -3.74 -5.71
C GLU A 28 8.77 -5.00 -6.23
N TYR A 29 9.15 -5.51 -7.41
CA TYR A 29 8.63 -6.77 -7.94
C TYR A 29 8.99 -7.98 -7.07
N ILE A 30 10.22 -8.05 -6.56
CA ILE A 30 10.68 -9.11 -5.66
C ILE A 30 9.93 -9.03 -4.32
N GLU A 31 9.70 -7.82 -3.79
CA GLU A 31 8.87 -7.61 -2.60
C GLU A 31 7.43 -8.07 -2.84
N GLU A 32 6.86 -7.78 -4.01
CA GLU A 32 5.51 -8.19 -4.36
C GLU A 32 5.41 -9.73 -4.47
N GLN A 33 6.37 -10.39 -5.11
CA GLN A 33 6.44 -11.86 -5.18
C GLN A 33 6.62 -12.49 -3.80
N ASN A 34 7.51 -11.94 -2.97
CA ASN A 34 7.74 -12.41 -1.61
C ASN A 34 6.51 -12.20 -0.71
N SER A 35 5.72 -11.14 -0.94
CA SER A 35 4.46 -10.91 -0.24
C SER A 35 3.38 -11.93 -0.60
N LYS A 36 3.46 -12.54 -1.79
CA LYS A 36 2.50 -13.54 -2.28
C LYS A 36 2.90 -14.98 -1.93
N ASN A 37 4.11 -15.22 -1.42
CA ASN A 37 4.56 -16.56 -1.07
C ASN A 37 4.00 -17.00 0.31
N PRO A 38 3.16 -18.05 0.37
CA PRO A 38 2.46 -18.44 1.58
C PRO A 38 3.41 -18.89 2.71
N SER A 39 4.53 -19.52 2.35
CA SER A 39 5.49 -20.03 3.34
C SER A 39 6.17 -18.90 4.13
N LEU A 40 6.55 -17.82 3.44
CA LEU A 40 7.18 -16.65 4.04
C LEU A 40 6.19 -15.86 4.90
N LEU A 41 4.92 -15.78 4.48
CA LEU A 41 3.86 -15.15 5.26
C LEU A 41 3.64 -15.88 6.59
N VAL A 42 3.56 -17.21 6.56
CA VAL A 42 3.40 -18.02 7.78
C VAL A 42 4.62 -17.89 8.68
N GLN A 43 5.83 -17.92 8.13
CA GLN A 43 7.05 -17.77 8.92
C GLN A 43 7.14 -16.39 9.58
N ARG A 44 6.80 -15.33 8.84
CA ARG A 44 6.74 -13.96 9.37
C ARG A 44 5.66 -13.83 10.44
N ALA A 45 4.46 -14.34 10.20
CA ALA A 45 3.38 -14.35 11.17
C ALA A 45 3.79 -15.09 12.45
N ALA A 46 4.38 -16.28 12.33
CA ALA A 46 4.84 -17.08 13.47
C ALA A 46 5.94 -16.40 14.28
N SER A 47 6.91 -15.76 13.61
CA SER A 47 7.99 -15.02 14.28
C SER A 47 7.47 -13.77 14.99
N HIS A 48 6.58 -13.00 14.37
CA HIS A 48 5.91 -11.86 15.02
C HIS A 48 5.08 -12.30 16.22
N LEU A 49 4.31 -13.38 16.08
CA LEU A 49 3.48 -13.92 17.16
C LEU A 49 4.32 -14.38 18.35
N ARG A 50 5.45 -15.06 18.08
CA ARG A 50 6.37 -15.55 19.11
C ARG A 50 7.08 -14.41 19.85
N ASN A 51 7.44 -13.34 19.16
CA ASN A 51 8.14 -12.22 19.78
C ASN A 51 7.20 -11.20 20.44
N SER A 52 5.93 -11.14 20.03
CA SER A 52 4.98 -10.14 20.53
C SER A 52 4.64 -10.37 22.01
N PHE A 53 5.00 -9.38 22.84
CA PHE A 53 4.60 -9.35 24.26
C PHE A 53 3.11 -9.10 24.43
N GLN A 54 2.54 -8.18 23.63
CA GLN A 54 1.11 -7.84 23.66
C GLN A 54 0.23 -9.05 23.41
N PHE A 55 0.64 -9.93 22.49
CA PHE A 55 -0.09 -11.17 22.18
C PHE A 55 -0.08 -12.15 23.36
N LYS A 56 1.06 -12.33 24.02
CA LYS A 56 1.17 -13.20 25.22
C LYS A 56 0.34 -12.66 26.38
N LEU A 57 0.37 -11.34 26.58
CA LEU A 57 -0.44 -10.68 27.60
C LEU A 57 -1.94 -10.87 27.33
N TYR A 58 -2.38 -10.70 26.07
CA TYR A 58 -3.76 -10.96 25.68
C TYR A 58 -4.18 -12.41 25.96
N LEU A 59 -3.35 -13.39 25.61
CA LEU A 59 -3.63 -14.81 25.92
C LEU A 59 -3.79 -15.06 27.42
N ALA A 60 -2.94 -14.46 28.26
CA ALA A 60 -3.06 -14.58 29.71
C ALA A 60 -4.39 -13.98 30.22
N LEU A 61 -4.75 -12.78 29.76
CA LEU A 61 -6.02 -12.14 30.11
C LEU A 61 -7.22 -12.95 29.61
N GLN A 62 -7.11 -13.56 28.42
CA GLN A 62 -8.15 -14.42 27.86
C GLN A 62 -8.37 -15.66 28.73
N LEU A 63 -7.30 -16.30 29.22
CA LEU A 63 -7.43 -17.44 30.14
C LEU A 63 -8.09 -17.04 31.45
N VAL A 64 -7.69 -15.89 32.03
CA VAL A 64 -8.33 -15.35 33.24
C VAL A 64 -9.81 -15.08 33.01
N ALA A 65 -10.17 -14.49 31.87
CA ALA A 65 -11.56 -14.21 31.54
C ALA A 65 -12.41 -15.46 31.36
N VAL A 66 -11.84 -16.52 30.76
CA VAL A 66 -12.51 -17.82 30.66
C VAL A 66 -12.77 -18.41 32.04
N MET A 67 -11.82 -18.32 32.97
CA MET A 67 -12.01 -18.80 34.35
C MET A 67 -13.12 -18.05 35.10
N ILE A 68 -13.33 -16.77 34.78
CA ILE A 68 -14.40 -15.94 35.39
C ILE A 68 -15.73 -16.08 34.63
N GLY A 69 -15.77 -16.78 33.49
CA GLY A 69 -16.97 -16.98 32.65
C GLY A 69 -17.21 -15.92 31.58
N TYR A 70 -16.33 -14.91 31.46
CA TYR A 70 -16.42 -13.82 30.47
C TYR A 70 -15.54 -14.02 29.24
N GLY A 71 -15.11 -15.26 28.98
CA GLY A 71 -14.19 -15.57 27.87
C GLY A 71 -14.68 -15.12 26.50
N GLN A 72 -15.99 -15.21 26.24
CA GLN A 72 -16.58 -14.78 24.96
C GLN A 72 -16.48 -13.27 24.75
N ALA A 73 -16.79 -12.47 25.78
CA ALA A 73 -16.70 -11.02 25.70
C ALA A 73 -15.23 -10.57 25.47
N MET A 74 -14.28 -11.18 26.19
CA MET A 74 -12.86 -10.89 26.01
C MET A 74 -12.30 -11.34 24.65
N LEU A 75 -12.87 -12.39 24.07
CA LEU A 75 -12.56 -12.81 22.71
C LEU A 75 -13.00 -11.75 21.70
N ILE A 76 -14.23 -11.24 21.82
CA ILE A 76 -14.75 -10.20 20.92
C ILE A 76 -13.91 -8.93 21.02
N VAL A 77 -13.61 -8.47 22.23
CA VAL A 77 -12.75 -7.28 22.45
C VAL A 77 -11.36 -7.49 21.86
N GLY A 78 -10.79 -8.69 22.04
CA GLY A 78 -9.49 -9.03 21.46
C GLY A 78 -9.48 -9.02 19.93
N LEU A 79 -10.53 -9.51 19.29
CA LEU A 79 -10.67 -9.46 17.83
C LEU A 79 -10.75 -8.02 17.33
N LEU A 80 -11.57 -7.18 17.97
CA LEU A 80 -11.68 -5.76 17.61
C LEU A 80 -10.34 -5.04 17.80
N TRP A 81 -9.66 -5.27 18.92
CA TRP A 81 -8.32 -4.75 19.16
C TRP A 81 -7.31 -5.20 18.10
N ALA A 82 -7.30 -6.49 17.76
CA ALA A 82 -6.42 -7.04 16.74
C ALA A 82 -6.67 -6.43 15.36
N MET A 83 -7.94 -6.20 15.00
CA MET A 83 -8.29 -5.51 13.74
C MET A 83 -7.73 -4.08 13.72
N ILE A 84 -7.90 -3.32 14.80
CA ILE A 84 -7.42 -1.94 14.89
C ILE A 84 -5.89 -1.88 14.81
N VAL A 85 -5.18 -2.71 15.59
CA VAL A 85 -3.71 -2.73 15.60
C VAL A 85 -3.12 -3.28 14.30
N ASN A 86 -3.82 -4.21 13.64
CA ASN A 86 -3.42 -4.73 12.33
C ASN A 86 -3.86 -3.83 11.16
N THR A 87 -4.62 -2.77 11.42
CA THR A 87 -4.91 -1.78 10.38
C THR A 87 -3.59 -1.08 10.07
N GLY A 88 -3.01 -1.43 8.92
CA GLY A 88 -1.73 -0.91 8.47
C GLY A 88 -1.78 0.60 8.27
N LYS A 89 -0.61 1.24 8.35
CA LYS A 89 -0.46 2.62 7.91
C LYS A 89 -0.31 2.63 6.39
N ARG A 90 -1.04 3.52 5.74
CA ARG A 90 -0.91 3.79 4.30
C ARG A 90 0.50 4.31 4.01
N ARG A 91 1.14 3.84 2.94
CA ARG A 91 2.46 4.35 2.54
C ARG A 91 2.30 5.79 2.03
N GLU A 92 3.28 6.65 2.30
CA GLU A 92 3.26 8.02 1.78
C GLU A 92 3.24 7.99 0.24
N GLY A 93 2.26 8.66 -0.36
CA GLY A 93 2.05 8.69 -1.81
C GLY A 93 1.24 7.52 -2.40
N GLU A 94 0.79 6.56 -1.58
CA GLU A 94 -0.09 5.48 -2.06
C GLU A 94 -1.50 6.02 -2.33
N MET A 95 -2.07 5.77 -3.51
CA MET A 95 -3.44 6.20 -3.86
C MET A 95 -4.49 5.37 -3.13
N SER A 96 -5.63 5.97 -2.77
CA SER A 96 -6.71 5.29 -2.06
C SER A 96 -7.55 4.51 -3.04
N ALA A 97 -8.23 3.50 -2.50
CA ALA A 97 -9.29 2.79 -3.21
C ALA A 97 -10.50 3.69 -3.59
N TYR A 98 -10.61 4.90 -3.02
CA TYR A 98 -11.60 5.89 -3.39
C TYR A 98 -10.91 7.21 -3.71
N SER A 99 -11.29 7.80 -4.84
CA SER A 99 -10.77 9.09 -5.32
C SER A 99 -11.01 10.22 -4.31
N LEU A 100 -12.11 10.18 -3.54
CA LEU A 100 -12.41 11.16 -2.48
C LEU A 100 -11.32 11.30 -1.41
N PHE A 101 -10.53 10.25 -1.19
CA PHE A 101 -9.45 10.25 -0.18
C PHE A 101 -8.06 10.46 -0.80
N ASN A 102 -7.96 10.78 -2.10
CA ASN A 102 -6.73 11.22 -2.75
C ASN A 102 -6.61 12.74 -2.70
N GLU A 103 -5.38 13.24 -2.75
CA GLU A 103 -5.13 14.66 -3.00
C GLU A 103 -5.77 15.07 -4.32
N ASP A 104 -6.45 16.22 -4.33
CA ASP A 104 -7.18 16.77 -5.48
C ASP A 104 -8.25 15.85 -6.10
N VAL A 105 -8.77 14.88 -5.33
CA VAL A 105 -9.78 13.93 -5.82
C VAL A 105 -9.27 13.18 -7.06
N GLN A 106 -7.97 12.90 -7.10
CA GLN A 106 -7.37 12.25 -8.27
C GLN A 106 -8.04 10.91 -8.58
N ALA A 107 -8.32 10.72 -9.87
CA ALA A 107 -8.91 9.52 -10.42
C ALA A 107 -8.04 8.29 -10.11
N ILE A 108 -8.69 7.16 -9.83
CA ILE A 108 -8.00 5.91 -9.51
C ILE A 108 -7.48 5.32 -10.81
N ALA A 109 -6.31 4.69 -10.79
CA ALA A 109 -5.83 3.94 -11.95
C ALA A 109 -6.89 2.91 -12.39
N GLY A 110 -7.39 3.04 -13.61
CA GLY A 110 -8.45 2.19 -14.17
C GLY A 110 -9.88 2.71 -13.99
N SER A 111 -10.11 3.85 -13.33
CA SER A 111 -11.41 4.53 -13.40
C SER A 111 -11.61 5.16 -14.78
N THR A 112 -12.85 5.15 -15.27
CA THR A 112 -13.21 5.76 -16.56
C THR A 112 -12.88 7.25 -16.56
N ASP A 113 -12.06 7.67 -17.51
CA ASP A 113 -11.82 9.09 -17.78
C ASP A 113 -13.09 9.70 -18.39
N MET A 114 -13.78 10.52 -17.59
CA MET A 114 -15.05 11.13 -17.97
C MET A 114 -14.89 12.16 -19.09
N ASP A 115 -13.74 12.84 -19.16
CA ASP A 115 -13.47 13.83 -20.21
C ASP A 115 -13.23 13.13 -21.56
N ALA A 116 -12.51 12.00 -21.53
CA ALA A 116 -12.35 11.14 -22.69
C ALA A 116 -13.70 10.55 -23.15
N LEU A 117 -14.52 10.08 -22.20
CA LEU A 117 -15.86 9.55 -22.48
C LEU A 117 -16.78 10.61 -23.11
N GLU A 118 -16.79 11.84 -22.58
CA GLU A 118 -17.60 12.94 -23.12
C GLU A 118 -17.16 13.32 -24.53
N ARG A 119 -15.84 13.37 -24.78
CA ARG A 119 -15.29 13.58 -26.13
C ARG A 119 -15.76 12.50 -27.10
N GLU A 120 -15.72 11.23 -26.69
CA GLU A 120 -16.21 10.15 -27.54
C GLU A 120 -17.72 10.25 -27.81
N LEU A 121 -18.53 10.52 -26.79
CA LEU A 121 -19.97 10.73 -26.94
C LEU A 121 -20.28 11.88 -27.91
N ARG A 122 -19.59 13.01 -27.77
CA ARG A 122 -19.77 14.18 -28.61
C ARG A 122 -19.32 13.94 -30.05
N THR A 123 -18.26 13.15 -30.25
CA THR A 123 -17.76 12.80 -31.58
C THR A 123 -18.68 11.79 -32.29
N ARG A 124 -19.31 10.88 -31.54
CA ARG A 124 -20.27 9.88 -32.09
C ARG A 124 -21.69 10.42 -32.30
N ALA A 125 -22.05 11.54 -31.67
CA ALA A 125 -23.35 12.18 -31.80
C ALA A 125 -23.46 13.16 -32.98
N LEU A 126 -22.36 13.40 -33.70
CA LEU A 126 -22.29 14.12 -34.99
C LEU A 126 -22.15 13.12 -36.14
#